data_AF-A0A134CAD7-F1
#
_entry.id   AF-A0A134CAD7-F1
#
_cell.length_a   1.000
_cell.length_b   1.000
_cell.length_c   1.000
_cell.angle_alpha   90.00
_cell.angle_beta   90.00
_cell.angle_gamma   90.00
#
_symmetry.space_group_name_H-M   'P 1'
#
loop_
_entity.id
_entity.type
_entity.pdbx_description
1 polymer ?
#
loop_
_entity_poly.entity_id
_entity_poly.type
_entity_poly.pdbx_seq_one_letter_code
_entity_poly.pdbx_strand_id
1 'polypeptide(L)'
;TGPTYNITKADGTGTETASNVGEAISKLDTRITTANGALVTKGLDFTGNDTTAKVHRDLGTILTIKGADNFTRADAETNNIKVVKNNDDLDVKLAENLGNIKSISSATGEGKPGSTITLGADGVTIANTAAGQGGAAGETKTVTIGKDGINAGGMKITNVAEATNDGDAANKKYVDNAISNLNTTVTNNANLRYAGDTNEGAKAGEDHLNLPLATGTLKVAGTADQIKTVANNGTITLSLDEKV
;
A
#
# COMPACT_ATOMS: atom_id res chain seq x y z
N THR A 1 -74.97 -49.99 27.43
CA THR A 1 -73.84 -49.04 27.60
C THR A 1 -73.54 -48.43 26.25
N GLY A 2 -73.32 -47.12 26.17
CA GLY A 2 -72.95 -46.46 24.92
C GLY A 2 -71.54 -46.86 24.46
N PRO A 3 -71.15 -46.58 23.21
CA PRO A 3 -69.78 -46.81 22.75
C PRO A 3 -68.79 -45.95 23.54
N THR A 4 -67.64 -46.53 23.92
CA THR A 4 -66.51 -45.83 24.55
C THR A 4 -65.39 -45.67 23.54
N TYR A 5 -64.78 -44.49 23.48
CA TYR A 5 -63.66 -44.18 22.59
C TYR A 5 -62.37 -44.10 23.41
N ASN A 6 -61.29 -44.70 22.91
CA ASN A 6 -59.97 -44.62 23.54
C ASN A 6 -59.07 -43.71 22.70
N ILE A 7 -58.60 -42.61 23.29
CA ILE A 7 -57.78 -41.61 22.61
C ILE A 7 -56.35 -41.68 23.14
N THR A 8 -55.36 -41.95 22.29
CA THR A 8 -53.94 -42.02 22.67
C THR A 8 -53.48 -40.73 23.32
N LYS A 9 -52.84 -40.75 24.50
CA LYS A 9 -52.38 -39.54 25.20
C LYS A 9 -51.39 -38.70 24.39
N ALA A 10 -51.28 -37.41 24.71
CA ALA A 10 -50.43 -36.47 23.98
C ALA A 10 -48.93 -36.82 24.01
N ASP A 11 -48.47 -37.50 25.06
CA ASP A 11 -47.11 -38.02 25.22
C ASP A 11 -46.90 -39.40 24.57
N GLY A 12 -47.93 -39.95 23.94
CA GLY A 12 -47.92 -41.29 23.34
C GLY A 12 -48.02 -42.44 24.35
N THR A 13 -48.15 -42.18 25.66
CA THR A 13 -48.14 -43.21 26.70
C THR A 13 -49.55 -43.71 27.05
N GLY A 14 -50.07 -44.62 26.22
CA GLY A 14 -51.37 -45.25 26.42
C GLY A 14 -52.56 -44.39 25.99
N THR A 15 -53.76 -44.67 26.50
CA THR A 15 -55.01 -44.03 26.06
C THR A 15 -55.80 -43.44 27.23
N GLU A 16 -56.68 -42.50 26.94
CA GLU A 16 -57.73 -42.01 27.84
C GLU A 16 -59.11 -42.29 27.24
N THR A 17 -60.09 -42.61 28.08
CA THR A 17 -61.45 -42.93 27.64
C THR A 17 -62.26 -41.66 27.38
N ALA A 18 -63.18 -41.70 26.41
CA ALA A 18 -64.20 -40.69 26.15
C ALA A 18 -65.56 -41.37 25.99
N SER A 19 -66.58 -40.80 26.62
CA SER A 19 -67.92 -41.39 26.74
C SER A 19 -68.82 -41.17 25.51
N ASN A 20 -68.42 -40.26 24.62
CA ASN A 20 -69.08 -39.98 23.35
C ASN A 20 -68.12 -39.31 22.35
N VAL A 21 -68.54 -39.16 21.09
CA VAL A 21 -67.73 -38.56 20.01
C VAL A 21 -67.38 -37.10 20.29
N GLY A 22 -68.28 -36.32 20.89
CA GLY A 22 -68.02 -34.90 21.23
C GLY A 22 -66.89 -34.75 22.24
N GLU A 23 -66.86 -35.59 23.27
CA GLU A 23 -65.80 -35.61 24.27
C GLU A 23 -64.45 -36.04 23.66
N ALA A 24 -64.47 -37.06 22.77
CA ALA A 24 -63.27 -37.48 22.04
C ALA A 24 -62.71 -36.37 21.15
N ILE A 25 -63.58 -35.65 20.41
CA ILE A 25 -63.18 -34.51 19.58
C ILE A 25 -62.63 -33.38 20.44
N SER A 26 -63.29 -33.01 21.54
CA SER A 26 -62.81 -31.96 22.44
C SER A 26 -61.43 -32.27 23.03
N LYS A 27 -61.16 -33.54 23.38
CA LYS A 27 -59.84 -34.00 23.83
C LYS A 27 -58.78 -33.88 22.74
N LEU A 28 -59.09 -34.28 21.51
CA LEU A 28 -58.17 -34.13 20.37
C LEU A 28 -57.92 -32.65 20.05
N ASP A 29 -58.96 -31.84 19.99
CA ASP A 29 -58.90 -30.40 19.71
C ASP A 29 -58.06 -29.64 20.74
N THR A 30 -58.25 -29.94 22.04
CA THR A 30 -57.46 -29.38 23.12
C THR A 30 -55.98 -29.68 22.93
N ARG A 31 -55.63 -30.92 22.56
CA ARG A 31 -54.24 -31.33 22.36
C ARG A 31 -53.61 -30.71 21.12
N ILE A 32 -54.36 -30.63 20.03
CA ILE A 32 -53.93 -29.94 18.81
C ILE A 32 -53.65 -28.47 19.14
N THR A 33 -54.57 -27.80 19.81
CA THR A 33 -54.40 -26.40 20.23
C THR A 33 -53.21 -26.22 21.16
N THR A 34 -53.02 -27.12 22.12
CA THR A 34 -51.90 -27.10 23.05
C THR A 34 -50.56 -27.31 22.34
N ALA A 35 -50.47 -28.31 21.46
CA ALA A 35 -49.27 -28.61 20.70
C ALA A 35 -48.89 -27.45 19.76
N ASN A 36 -49.89 -26.87 19.06
CA ASN A 36 -49.68 -25.70 18.22
C ASN A 36 -49.17 -24.51 19.04
N GLY A 37 -49.78 -24.23 20.20
CA GLY A 37 -49.32 -23.17 21.10
C GLY A 37 -47.87 -23.39 21.57
N ALA A 38 -47.53 -24.62 21.98
CA ALA A 38 -46.19 -24.96 22.43
C ALA A 38 -45.13 -24.85 21.30
N LEU A 39 -45.47 -25.23 20.06
CA LEU A 39 -44.58 -25.10 18.91
C LEU A 39 -44.33 -23.63 18.54
N VAL A 40 -45.38 -22.80 18.56
CA VAL A 40 -45.25 -21.36 18.31
C VAL A 40 -44.23 -20.75 19.26
N THR A 41 -44.34 -21.03 20.57
CA THR A 41 -43.44 -20.48 21.60
C THR A 41 -42.07 -21.18 21.68
N LYS A 42 -41.94 -22.42 21.17
CA LYS A 42 -40.63 -23.09 21.08
C LYS A 42 -39.77 -22.49 19.99
N GLY A 43 -40.40 -21.99 18.92
CA GLY A 43 -39.75 -21.13 17.94
C GLY A 43 -38.44 -21.69 17.38
N LEU A 44 -37.55 -20.76 17.04
CA LEU A 44 -36.16 -21.01 16.64
C LEU A 44 -35.22 -20.13 17.45
N ASP A 45 -34.08 -20.70 17.86
CA ASP A 45 -32.99 -20.00 18.54
C ASP A 45 -31.81 -19.77 17.59
N PHE A 46 -31.27 -18.55 17.55
CA PHE A 46 -30.10 -18.17 16.75
C PHE A 46 -29.00 -17.57 17.64
N THR A 47 -27.73 -17.77 17.30
CA THR A 47 -26.58 -17.14 17.97
C THR A 47 -25.64 -16.51 16.95
N GLY A 48 -24.91 -15.48 17.37
CA GLY A 48 -23.82 -14.90 16.59
C GLY A 48 -22.46 -15.45 17.05
N ASN A 49 -21.40 -14.67 16.82
CA ASN A 49 -20.08 -14.98 17.37
C ASN A 49 -20.05 -14.90 18.90
N ASP A 50 -20.91 -14.07 19.49
CA ASP A 50 -21.21 -14.13 20.92
C ASP A 50 -22.21 -15.28 21.16
N THR A 51 -21.73 -16.33 21.82
CA THR A 51 -22.52 -17.53 22.12
C THR A 51 -23.14 -17.49 23.52
N THR A 52 -22.96 -16.39 24.27
CA THR A 52 -23.47 -16.27 25.65
C THR A 52 -24.96 -15.92 25.72
N ALA A 53 -25.52 -15.36 24.65
CA ALA A 53 -26.93 -15.03 24.53
C ALA A 53 -27.51 -15.53 23.20
N LYS A 54 -28.82 -15.81 23.21
CA LYS A 54 -29.56 -16.27 22.02
C LYS A 54 -30.58 -15.23 21.55
N VAL A 55 -30.80 -15.18 20.25
CA VAL A 55 -31.93 -14.48 19.63
C VAL A 55 -33.03 -15.52 19.39
N HIS A 56 -34.00 -15.58 20.31
CA HIS A 56 -35.12 -16.51 20.25
C HIS A 56 -36.31 -15.90 19.50
N ARG A 57 -36.85 -16.57 18.46
CA ARG A 57 -38.01 -16.13 17.68
C ARG A 57 -39.11 -17.19 17.68
N ASP A 58 -40.30 -16.81 18.15
CA ASP A 58 -41.51 -17.63 18.01
C ASP A 58 -41.81 -17.89 16.52
N LEU A 59 -42.43 -19.04 16.21
CA LEU A 59 -42.84 -19.34 14.83
C LEU A 59 -43.86 -18.29 14.34
N GLY A 60 -43.67 -17.81 13.12
CA GLY A 60 -44.49 -16.74 12.53
C GLY A 60 -43.99 -15.32 12.81
N THR A 61 -42.93 -15.16 13.62
CA THR A 61 -42.25 -13.87 13.79
C THR A 61 -41.11 -13.70 12.78
N ILE A 62 -40.73 -12.44 12.53
CA ILE A 62 -39.65 -12.11 11.58
C ILE A 62 -38.31 -12.06 12.32
N LEU A 63 -37.32 -12.81 11.84
CA LEU A 63 -35.91 -12.57 12.12
C LEU A 63 -35.36 -11.58 11.08
N THR A 64 -34.87 -10.42 11.52
CA THR A 64 -34.17 -9.48 10.65
C THR A 64 -32.67 -9.66 10.81
N ILE A 65 -31.98 -9.90 9.70
CA ILE A 65 -30.51 -9.93 9.65
C ILE A 65 -30.07 -8.67 8.91
N LYS A 66 -29.26 -7.86 9.59
CA LYS A 66 -28.67 -6.63 9.04
C LYS A 66 -27.17 -6.66 9.20
N GLY A 67 -26.43 -6.07 8.26
CA GLY A 67 -25.06 -5.67 8.54
C GLY A 67 -25.09 -4.65 9.68
N ALA A 68 -24.26 -4.86 10.71
CA ALA A 68 -24.28 -4.01 11.88
C ALA A 68 -23.92 -2.56 11.54
N ASP A 69 -24.56 -1.63 12.26
CA ASP A 69 -24.20 -0.22 12.30
C ASP A 69 -22.91 -0.10 13.13
N ASN A 70 -21.78 -0.61 12.62
CA ASN A 70 -20.52 -0.57 13.39
C ASN A 70 -20.13 0.88 13.76
N PHE A 71 -20.70 1.90 13.09
CA PHE A 71 -20.47 3.32 13.33
C PHE A 71 -21.72 4.15 13.01
N THR A 72 -21.98 5.20 13.80
CA THR A 72 -22.98 6.23 13.48
C THR A 72 -22.57 6.93 12.18
N ARG A 73 -23.40 6.85 11.13
CA ARG A 73 -23.19 7.56 9.85
C ARG A 73 -24.30 8.60 9.66
N ALA A 74 -23.94 9.75 9.10
CA ALA A 74 -24.91 10.77 8.71
C ALA A 74 -25.78 10.27 7.54
N ASP A 75 -27.02 10.73 7.51
CA ASP A 75 -28.12 10.21 6.69
C ASP A 75 -27.84 10.26 5.18
N ALA A 76 -27.50 9.10 4.61
CA ALA A 76 -27.64 8.66 3.20
C ALA A 76 -26.86 7.35 2.91
N GLU A 77 -25.90 6.97 3.77
CA GLU A 77 -24.92 5.91 3.48
C GLU A 77 -25.30 4.55 4.08
N THR A 78 -25.29 3.50 3.25
CA THR A 78 -25.53 2.10 3.65
C THR A 78 -24.33 1.48 4.38
N ASN A 79 -24.58 0.55 5.31
CA ASN A 79 -23.54 -0.20 6.02
C ASN A 79 -22.53 -0.90 5.08
N ASN A 80 -21.28 -1.08 5.53
CA ASN A 80 -20.24 -1.77 4.73
C ASN A 80 -20.62 -3.21 4.35
N ILE A 81 -21.52 -3.83 5.11
CA ILE A 81 -22.15 -5.11 4.78
C ILE A 81 -23.64 -4.88 4.57
N LYS A 82 -24.14 -5.31 3.42
CA LYS A 82 -25.56 -5.28 3.06
C LYS A 82 -26.11 -6.70 3.03
N VAL A 83 -27.29 -6.89 3.62
CA VAL A 83 -28.05 -8.14 3.54
C VAL A 83 -29.31 -7.85 2.74
N VAL A 84 -29.51 -8.58 1.63
CA VAL A 84 -30.60 -8.35 0.69
C VAL A 84 -31.37 -9.64 0.48
N LYS A 85 -32.71 -9.60 0.62
CA LYS A 85 -33.57 -10.72 0.25
C LYS A 85 -33.48 -10.94 -1.26
N ASN A 86 -33.20 -12.18 -1.64
CA ASN A 86 -33.17 -12.63 -3.02
C ASN A 86 -33.94 -13.94 -3.14
N ASN A 87 -35.22 -13.88 -3.53
CA ASN A 87 -36.14 -15.02 -3.49
C ASN A 87 -36.17 -15.67 -2.10
N ASP A 88 -35.70 -16.91 -1.99
CA ASP A 88 -35.62 -17.70 -0.75
C ASP A 88 -34.25 -17.56 -0.04
N ASP A 89 -33.30 -16.84 -0.64
CA ASP A 89 -31.97 -16.59 -0.12
C ASP A 89 -31.82 -15.18 0.50
N LEU A 90 -30.76 -15.03 1.30
CA LEU A 90 -30.25 -13.74 1.74
C LEU A 90 -28.85 -13.54 1.17
N ASP A 91 -28.71 -12.64 0.21
CA ASP A 91 -27.40 -12.25 -0.27
C ASP A 91 -26.71 -11.37 0.77
N VAL A 92 -25.51 -11.75 1.19
CA VAL A 92 -24.63 -10.92 2.03
C VAL A 92 -23.51 -10.35 1.16
N LYS A 93 -23.49 -9.03 0.99
CA LYS A 93 -22.59 -8.31 0.06
C LYS A 93 -21.82 -7.21 0.78
N LEU A 94 -20.63 -6.92 0.29
CA LEU A 94 -19.95 -5.67 0.61
C LEU A 94 -20.64 -4.50 -0.09
N ALA A 95 -20.63 -3.33 0.55
CA ALA A 95 -21.00 -2.08 -0.12
C ALA A 95 -19.98 -1.75 -1.23
N GLU A 96 -20.44 -1.06 -2.27
CA GLU A 96 -19.56 -0.57 -3.35
C GLU A 96 -18.47 0.35 -2.80
N ASN A 97 -18.85 1.27 -1.91
CA ASN A 97 -17.93 2.12 -1.17
C ASN A 97 -17.85 1.66 0.28
N LEU A 98 -16.66 1.24 0.71
CA LEU A 98 -16.38 0.95 2.12
C LEU A 98 -15.91 2.22 2.81
N GLY A 99 -16.52 2.56 3.96
CA GLY A 99 -16.08 3.70 4.78
C GLY A 99 -15.74 3.29 6.20
N ASN A 100 -15.11 4.20 6.96
CA ASN A 100 -14.68 3.98 8.34
C ASN A 100 -13.80 2.71 8.49
N ILE A 101 -13.01 2.39 7.47
CA ILE A 101 -12.00 1.34 7.51
C ILE A 101 -10.74 1.93 8.15
N LYS A 102 -10.39 1.46 9.35
CA LYS A 102 -9.16 1.91 10.04
C LYS A 102 -7.90 1.39 9.34
N SER A 103 -7.89 0.10 9.01
CA SER A 103 -6.76 -0.54 8.35
C SER A 103 -7.16 -1.82 7.62
N ILE A 104 -6.30 -2.24 6.69
CA ILE A 104 -6.32 -3.54 6.05
C ILE A 104 -4.96 -4.18 6.36
N SER A 105 -4.96 -5.34 7.02
CA SER A 105 -3.74 -5.97 7.49
C SER A 105 -3.71 -7.46 7.15
N SER A 106 -2.55 -7.94 6.72
CA SER A 106 -2.26 -9.38 6.63
C SER A 106 -1.80 -9.98 7.97
N ALA A 107 -1.54 -9.13 8.97
CA ALA A 107 -1.02 -9.54 10.27
C ALA A 107 -2.15 -9.69 11.29
N THR A 108 -2.05 -10.71 12.15
CA THR A 108 -3.00 -10.95 13.25
C THR A 108 -2.58 -10.20 14.51
N GLY A 109 -3.01 -8.94 14.61
CA GLY A 109 -2.71 -8.06 15.74
C GLY A 109 -1.65 -7.01 15.43
N GLU A 110 -1.65 -5.94 16.20
CA GLU A 110 -0.77 -4.78 15.98
C GLU A 110 0.71 -5.15 16.16
N GLY A 111 1.57 -4.63 15.27
CA GLY A 111 3.02 -4.83 15.32
C GLY A 111 3.51 -6.24 14.98
N LYS A 112 2.64 -7.14 14.49
CA LYS A 112 3.03 -8.48 14.06
C LYS A 112 3.60 -8.47 12.63
N PRO A 113 4.45 -9.45 12.28
CA PRO A 113 4.97 -9.59 10.93
C PRO A 113 3.84 -9.61 9.89
N GLY A 114 4.02 -8.84 8.82
CA GLY A 114 3.04 -8.69 7.74
C GLY A 114 2.99 -7.27 7.19
N SER A 115 1.97 -7.02 6.38
CA SER A 115 1.72 -5.73 5.73
C SER A 115 0.43 -5.13 6.27
N THR A 116 0.48 -3.85 6.63
CA THR A 116 -0.68 -3.08 7.07
C THR A 116 -0.80 -1.82 6.23
N ILE A 117 -1.98 -1.61 5.65
CA ILE A 117 -2.40 -0.34 5.07
C ILE A 117 -3.28 0.35 6.11
N THR A 118 -2.90 1.56 6.51
CA THR A 118 -3.68 2.40 7.41
C THR A 118 -4.25 3.58 6.63
N LEU A 119 -5.56 3.77 6.73
CA LEU A 119 -6.28 4.88 6.11
C LEU A 119 -6.54 5.92 7.22
N GLY A 120 -5.65 6.91 7.29
CA GLY A 120 -5.75 8.01 8.25
C GLY A 120 -6.53 9.19 7.68
N ALA A 121 -6.87 10.16 8.53
CA ALA A 121 -7.51 11.41 8.09
C ALA A 121 -6.61 12.24 7.16
N ASP A 122 -5.29 12.20 7.38
CA ASP A 122 -4.31 13.01 6.66
C ASP A 122 -3.61 12.27 5.51
N GLY A 123 -3.91 10.98 5.29
CA GLY A 123 -3.24 10.20 4.25
C GLY A 123 -3.31 8.68 4.42
N VAL A 124 -2.50 8.00 3.61
CA VAL A 124 -2.36 6.55 3.57
C VAL A 124 -0.94 6.15 3.97
N THR A 125 -0.86 5.18 4.87
CA THR A 125 0.42 4.61 5.31
C THR A 125 0.46 3.13 5.00
N ILE A 126 1.58 2.67 4.44
CA ILE A 126 1.87 1.25 4.19
C ILE A 126 3.05 0.87 5.09
N ALA A 127 2.80 0.03 6.08
CA ALA A 127 3.82 -0.52 6.96
C ALA A 127 4.06 -2.00 6.64
N ASN A 128 5.32 -2.36 6.43
CA ASN A 128 5.76 -3.73 6.21
C ASN A 128 6.71 -4.14 7.33
N THR A 129 6.28 -5.09 8.15
CA THR A 129 7.04 -5.62 9.29
C THR A 129 7.55 -7.02 8.94
N ALA A 130 8.87 -7.19 8.91
CA ALA A 130 9.48 -8.50 8.69
C ALA A 130 9.24 -9.44 9.87
N ALA A 131 9.36 -10.75 9.65
CA ALA A 131 9.50 -11.69 10.76
C ALA A 131 10.89 -11.54 11.37
N GLY A 132 10.95 -11.37 12.70
CA GLY A 132 12.19 -11.39 13.46
C GLY A 132 12.63 -12.82 13.77
N GLN A 133 13.87 -12.96 14.25
CA GLN A 133 14.39 -14.25 14.70
C GLN A 133 13.63 -14.75 15.93
N GLY A 134 13.42 -16.07 16.03
CA GLY A 134 12.77 -16.68 17.19
C GLY A 134 11.30 -16.27 17.41
N GLY A 135 10.60 -15.78 16.38
CA GLY A 135 9.18 -15.39 16.48
C GLY A 135 8.94 -13.95 16.96
N ALA A 136 9.98 -13.14 17.14
CA ALA A 136 9.85 -11.71 17.38
C ALA A 136 9.36 -10.96 16.13
N ALA A 137 8.87 -9.73 16.30
CA ALA A 137 8.66 -8.83 15.17
C ALA A 137 10.02 -8.30 14.67
N GLY A 138 10.21 -8.28 13.37
CA GLY A 138 11.40 -7.75 12.71
C GLY A 138 11.30 -6.25 12.47
N GLU A 139 12.25 -5.71 11.72
CA GLU A 139 12.25 -4.31 11.30
C GLU A 139 10.95 -3.96 10.54
N THR A 140 10.42 -2.77 10.80
CA THR A 140 9.27 -2.21 10.07
C THR A 140 9.74 -1.08 9.18
N LYS A 141 9.37 -1.13 7.90
CA LYS A 141 9.52 -0.02 6.95
C LYS A 141 8.18 0.54 6.57
N THR A 142 8.11 1.86 6.47
CA THR A 142 6.85 2.59 6.30
C THR A 142 6.93 3.57 5.15
N VAL A 143 6.04 3.44 4.16
CA VAL A 143 5.79 4.49 3.16
C VAL A 143 4.54 5.26 3.58
N THR A 144 4.57 6.59 3.45
CA THR A 144 3.38 7.42 3.67
C THR A 144 3.14 8.33 2.48
N ILE A 145 1.88 8.44 2.07
CA ILE A 145 1.38 9.44 1.14
C ILE A 145 0.37 10.27 1.94
N GLY A 146 0.71 11.50 2.26
CA GLY A 146 -0.13 12.39 3.05
C GLY A 146 -0.35 13.73 2.39
N LYS A 147 -1.14 14.59 3.04
CA LYS A 147 -1.41 15.97 2.58
C LYS A 147 -0.15 16.82 2.35
N ASP A 148 0.95 16.47 3.01
CA ASP A 148 2.23 17.19 2.92
C ASP A 148 3.22 16.54 1.93
N GLY A 149 2.83 15.45 1.26
CA GLY A 149 3.64 14.77 0.24
C GLY A 149 3.94 13.30 0.54
N ILE A 150 5.02 12.79 -0.06
CA ILE A 150 5.40 11.38 -0.02
C ILE A 150 6.65 11.20 0.83
N ASN A 151 6.59 10.28 1.80
CA ASN A 151 7.74 9.79 2.54
C ASN A 151 8.03 8.34 2.17
N ALA A 152 9.18 8.09 1.53
CA ALA A 152 9.60 6.77 1.08
C ALA A 152 10.18 5.87 2.20
N GLY A 153 10.23 6.34 3.46
CA GLY A 153 10.66 5.52 4.60
C GLY A 153 12.11 5.04 4.51
N GLY A 154 13.00 5.86 3.96
CA GLY A 154 14.40 5.50 3.72
C GLY A 154 14.59 4.40 2.66
N MET A 155 13.55 4.04 1.91
CA MET A 155 13.64 3.10 0.81
C MET A 155 14.03 3.81 -0.50
N LYS A 156 14.64 3.03 -1.41
CA LYS A 156 14.92 3.52 -2.76
C LYS A 156 13.62 3.66 -3.54
N ILE A 157 13.46 4.80 -4.20
CA ILE A 157 12.45 4.97 -5.26
C ILE A 157 13.11 4.47 -6.55
N THR A 158 12.68 3.32 -7.04
CA THR A 158 13.22 2.70 -8.26
C THR A 158 12.31 2.98 -9.46
N ASN A 159 12.81 2.69 -10.67
CA ASN A 159 12.07 2.88 -11.93
C ASN A 159 11.59 4.33 -12.20
N VAL A 160 12.34 5.31 -11.70
CA VAL A 160 12.13 6.72 -12.05
C VAL A 160 12.65 6.95 -13.46
N ALA A 161 11.76 7.37 -14.38
CA ALA A 161 12.11 7.69 -15.76
C ALA A 161 13.08 8.88 -15.85
N GLU A 162 13.65 9.11 -17.04
CA GLU A 162 14.49 10.28 -17.26
C GLU A 162 13.66 11.57 -17.13
N ALA A 163 14.21 12.57 -16.42
CA ALA A 163 13.55 13.84 -16.21
C ALA A 163 13.61 14.69 -17.49
N THR A 164 12.46 15.22 -17.93
CA THR A 164 12.34 16.04 -19.15
C THR A 164 11.75 17.42 -18.90
N ASN A 165 10.98 17.57 -17.81
CA ASN A 165 10.34 18.81 -17.38
C ASN A 165 10.84 19.23 -15.99
N ASP A 166 10.68 20.52 -15.65
CA ASP A 166 11.17 21.10 -14.39
C ASP A 166 10.59 20.46 -13.11
N GLY A 167 9.43 19.80 -13.20
CA GLY A 167 8.79 19.11 -12.07
C GLY A 167 9.12 17.64 -11.94
N ASP A 168 9.88 17.06 -12.87
CA ASP A 168 10.18 15.63 -12.88
C ASP A 168 11.24 15.28 -11.83
N ALA A 169 11.09 14.10 -11.20
CA ALA A 169 12.13 13.59 -10.31
C ALA A 169 13.36 13.16 -11.13
N ALA A 170 14.53 13.70 -10.79
CA ALA A 170 15.79 13.29 -11.41
C ALA A 170 16.25 11.92 -10.91
N ASN A 171 16.41 10.96 -11.82
CA ASN A 171 17.05 9.68 -11.51
C ASN A 171 18.60 9.81 -11.51
N LYS A 172 19.29 8.78 -10.99
CA LYS A 172 20.76 8.79 -10.92
C LYS A 172 21.42 8.94 -12.30
N LYS A 173 20.92 8.26 -13.33
CA LYS A 173 21.49 8.29 -14.68
C LYS A 173 21.44 9.71 -15.28
N TYR A 174 20.33 10.42 -15.10
CA TYR A 174 20.19 11.81 -15.53
C TYR A 174 21.28 12.69 -14.89
N VAL A 175 21.47 12.58 -13.58
CA VAL A 175 22.49 13.34 -12.84
C VAL A 175 23.92 12.97 -13.28
N ASP A 176 24.23 11.67 -13.40
CA ASP A 176 25.53 11.20 -13.87
C ASP A 176 25.86 11.73 -15.28
N ASN A 177 24.88 11.71 -16.20
CA ASN A 177 25.02 12.23 -17.56
C ASN A 177 25.26 13.74 -17.55
N ALA A 178 24.51 14.51 -16.76
CA ALA A 178 24.68 15.95 -16.63
C ALA A 178 26.10 16.30 -16.14
N ILE A 179 26.61 15.58 -15.13
CA ILE A 179 27.97 15.76 -14.61
C ILE A 179 29.03 15.40 -15.66
N SER A 180 28.84 14.29 -16.37
CA SER A 180 29.76 13.86 -17.45
C SER A 180 29.87 14.89 -18.57
N ASN A 181 28.73 15.45 -19.00
CA ASN A 181 28.67 16.50 -20.01
C ASN A 181 29.38 17.78 -19.55
N LEU A 182 29.21 18.15 -18.28
CA LEU A 182 29.89 19.30 -17.68
C LEU A 182 31.42 19.10 -17.66
N ASN A 183 31.88 17.94 -17.18
CA ASN A 183 33.31 17.62 -17.15
C ASN A 183 33.93 17.67 -18.55
N THR A 184 33.24 17.10 -19.54
CA THR A 184 33.68 17.14 -20.94
C THR A 184 33.80 18.58 -21.45
N THR A 185 32.82 19.43 -21.13
CA THR A 185 32.82 20.83 -21.53
C THR A 185 33.96 21.62 -20.89
N VAL A 186 34.21 21.44 -19.60
CA VAL A 186 35.28 22.15 -18.88
C VAL A 186 36.66 21.69 -19.35
N THR A 187 36.89 20.37 -19.39
CA THR A 187 38.20 19.81 -19.78
C THR A 187 38.57 20.17 -21.22
N ASN A 188 37.61 20.16 -22.15
CA ASN A 188 37.90 20.46 -23.55
C ASN A 188 38.02 21.96 -23.84
N ASN A 189 37.43 22.84 -23.03
CA ASN A 189 37.52 24.29 -23.21
C ASN A 189 38.64 24.95 -22.40
N ALA A 190 39.26 24.24 -21.45
CA ALA A 190 40.38 24.74 -20.70
C ALA A 190 41.61 24.91 -21.61
N ASN A 191 42.06 26.16 -21.77
CA ASN A 191 43.24 26.49 -22.56
C ASN A 191 44.23 27.30 -21.71
N LEU A 192 45.52 27.02 -21.91
CA LEU A 192 46.58 27.94 -21.53
C LEU A 192 46.73 28.97 -22.65
N ARG A 193 46.52 30.25 -22.32
CA ARG A 193 46.83 31.36 -23.23
C ARG A 193 48.32 31.66 -23.15
N TYR A 194 49.00 31.73 -24.29
CA TYR A 194 50.41 32.06 -24.37
C TYR A 194 50.68 33.01 -25.54
N ALA A 195 51.67 33.88 -25.39
CA ALA A 195 52.06 34.86 -26.39
C ALA A 195 53.59 34.99 -26.42
N GLY A 196 54.14 35.38 -27.58
CA GLY A 196 55.54 35.72 -27.76
C GLY A 196 55.70 37.14 -28.32
N ASP A 197 56.93 37.51 -28.67
CA ASP A 197 57.23 38.81 -29.31
C ASP A 197 56.44 38.99 -30.63
N THR A 198 56.18 37.87 -31.32
CA THR A 198 55.24 37.76 -32.43
C THR A 198 54.33 36.56 -32.23
N ASN A 199 53.03 36.71 -32.46
CA ASN A 199 52.03 35.66 -32.30
C ASN A 199 51.62 35.06 -33.66
N GLU A 200 52.59 34.49 -34.36
CA GLU A 200 52.34 33.88 -35.67
C GLU A 200 51.30 32.75 -35.57
N GLY A 201 50.26 32.81 -36.41
CA GLY A 201 49.15 31.85 -36.39
C GLY A 201 48.04 32.16 -35.36
N ALA A 202 48.15 33.25 -34.58
CA ALA A 202 47.01 33.74 -33.82
C ALA A 202 45.87 34.15 -34.75
N LYS A 203 44.62 34.02 -34.27
CA LYS A 203 43.45 34.47 -35.01
C LYS A 203 43.47 36.00 -35.10
N ALA A 204 42.89 36.55 -36.17
CA ALA A 204 42.80 37.99 -36.35
C ALA A 204 42.11 38.66 -35.15
N GLY A 205 42.79 39.63 -34.52
CA GLY A 205 42.31 40.36 -33.35
C GLY A 205 42.68 39.76 -31.98
N GLU A 206 43.33 38.59 -31.94
CA GLU A 206 43.82 38.00 -30.70
C GLU A 206 45.32 38.32 -30.51
N ASP A 207 45.74 38.58 -29.27
CA ASP A 207 47.13 38.87 -28.87
C ASP A 207 47.82 37.65 -28.22
N HIS A 208 47.26 36.46 -28.40
CA HIS A 208 47.75 35.20 -27.86
C HIS A 208 47.32 34.00 -28.74
N LEU A 209 47.99 32.87 -28.50
CA LEU A 209 47.56 31.55 -28.94
C LEU A 209 46.94 30.79 -27.76
N ASN A 210 46.14 29.78 -28.06
CA ASN A 210 45.54 28.89 -27.06
C ASN A 210 46.16 27.50 -27.18
N LEU A 211 46.62 26.94 -26.07
CA LEU A 211 47.02 25.55 -25.95
C LEU A 211 45.96 24.78 -25.14
N PRO A 212 45.27 23.78 -25.72
CA PRO A 212 44.35 22.94 -24.97
C PRO A 212 45.06 22.26 -23.81
N LEU A 213 44.61 22.48 -22.57
CA LEU A 213 45.27 21.92 -21.37
C LEU A 213 45.15 20.39 -21.29
N ALA A 214 44.07 19.82 -21.84
CA ALA A 214 43.80 18.39 -21.76
C ALA A 214 44.61 17.54 -22.76
N THR A 215 44.97 18.12 -23.91
CA THR A 215 45.54 17.37 -25.04
C THR A 215 46.78 18.02 -25.63
N GLY A 216 46.97 19.32 -25.39
CA GLY A 216 48.11 20.08 -25.87
C GLY A 216 49.36 19.82 -25.03
N THR A 217 50.51 19.94 -25.68
CA THR A 217 51.81 20.00 -25.00
C THR A 217 52.45 21.33 -25.32
N LEU A 218 52.82 22.10 -24.29
CA LEU A 218 53.57 23.34 -24.49
C LEU A 218 55.00 22.97 -24.89
N LYS A 219 55.36 23.28 -26.14
CA LYS A 219 56.73 23.13 -26.63
C LYS A 219 57.42 24.48 -26.55
N VAL A 220 58.47 24.57 -25.74
CA VAL A 220 59.36 25.74 -25.71
C VAL A 220 60.56 25.39 -26.58
N ALA A 221 60.70 26.09 -27.71
CA ALA A 221 61.79 25.87 -28.65
C ALA A 221 62.91 26.92 -28.43
N GLY A 222 64.15 26.47 -28.46
CA GLY A 222 65.32 27.35 -28.54
C GLY A 222 65.85 27.43 -29.98
N THR A 223 66.55 28.51 -30.30
CA THR A 223 67.30 28.59 -31.56
C THR A 223 68.49 27.63 -31.50
N ALA A 224 68.63 26.80 -32.54
CA ALA A 224 69.70 25.80 -32.62
C ALA A 224 71.08 26.42 -32.42
N ASP A 225 71.94 25.75 -31.66
CA ASP A 225 73.28 26.21 -31.28
C ASP A 225 73.31 27.56 -30.50
N GLN A 226 72.16 28.06 -30.02
CA GLN A 226 72.07 29.30 -29.23
C GLN A 226 71.39 29.11 -27.86
N ILE A 227 70.19 28.52 -27.85
CA ILE A 227 69.41 28.32 -26.62
C ILE A 227 69.06 26.85 -26.48
N LYS A 228 69.49 26.25 -25.38
CA LYS A 228 69.14 24.88 -24.99
C LYS A 228 67.94 24.91 -24.05
N THR A 229 66.91 24.12 -24.39
CA THR A 229 65.69 23.96 -23.58
C THR A 229 65.60 22.53 -23.04
N VAL A 230 65.53 22.35 -21.72
CA VAL A 230 65.41 21.02 -21.08
C VAL A 230 64.19 20.98 -20.19
N ALA A 231 63.21 20.12 -20.51
CA ALA A 231 62.08 19.84 -19.65
C ALA A 231 62.44 18.73 -18.65
N ASN A 232 62.20 18.94 -17.36
CA ASN A 232 62.38 17.94 -16.32
C ASN A 232 61.38 18.13 -15.18
N ASN A 233 60.59 17.09 -14.88
CA ASN A 233 59.68 17.02 -13.73
C ASN A 233 58.89 18.31 -13.40
N GLY A 234 58.17 18.85 -14.40
CA GLY A 234 57.32 20.02 -14.23
C GLY A 234 58.00 21.38 -14.39
N THR A 235 59.32 21.42 -14.64
CA THR A 235 60.04 22.65 -15.00
C THR A 235 60.63 22.55 -16.40
N ILE A 236 60.86 23.72 -17.00
CA ILE A 236 61.62 23.87 -18.25
C ILE A 236 62.78 24.81 -17.94
N THR A 237 64.01 24.33 -18.10
CA THR A 237 65.22 25.14 -17.95
C THR A 237 65.68 25.65 -19.32
N LEU A 238 66.02 26.94 -19.37
CA LEU A 238 66.61 27.58 -20.54
C LEU A 238 68.06 27.97 -20.22
N SER A 239 69.00 27.63 -21.10
CA SER A 239 70.40 28.03 -21.00
C SER A 239 70.97 28.40 -22.37
N LEU A 240 72.10 29.10 -22.39
CA LEU A 240 72.90 29.23 -23.62
C LEU A 240 73.41 27.83 -24.04
N ASP A 241 73.58 27.63 -25.34
CA ASP A 241 74.25 26.46 -25.89
C ASP A 241 75.78 26.55 -25.65
N GLU A 242 76.48 25.42 -25.61
CA GLU A 242 77.93 25.38 -25.33
C GLU A 242 78.77 26.03 -26.46
N LYS A 243 78.15 26.29 -27.61
CA LYS A 243 78.78 26.89 -28.79
C LYS A 243 78.63 28.41 -28.90
N VAL A 244 77.95 29.08 -27.96
CA VAL A 244 77.69 30.55 -27.96
C VAL A 244 78.82 31.32 -27.28
#